data_AF-A0A2I8DD56-F1
#
_entry.id   AF-A0A2I8DD56-F1
#
_cell.length_a   1.000
_cell.length_b   1.000
_cell.length_c   1.000
_cell.angle_alpha   90.00
_cell.angle_beta   90.00
_cell.angle_gamma   90.00
#
_symmetry.space_group_name_H-M   'P 1'
#
loop_
_entity.id
_entity.type
_entity.pdbx_description
1 polymer ?
#
loop_
_entity_poly.entity_id
_entity_poly.type
_entity_poly.pdbx_seq_one_letter_code
_entity_poly.pdbx_strand_id
1 'polypeptide(L)'
;MVLVLMAPAAQADLNSVQLKDVTVQRPFSESVVVIGSDGQVRAGMEVSKLTRQISEQADALTELRRKNEELSRKLEEQTQKLSALERKQGDGGRSSDGQRNDLDKLSRNADSQKNELEKLSRSVSQLNSNADSSSRKIDDLQRRVDDVKRSVEDVRSRVK
;
A
#
# COMPACT_ATOMS: atom_id res chain seq x y z
N MET A 1 -43.23 -57.87 -61.89
CA MET A 1 -42.06 -57.24 -62.56
C MET A 1 -41.34 -56.40 -61.54
N VAL A 2 -40.11 -56.80 -61.21
CA VAL A 2 -39.22 -56.11 -60.28
C VAL A 2 -38.60 -54.92 -61.01
N LEU A 3 -38.79 -53.70 -60.52
CA LEU A 3 -37.98 -52.56 -60.98
C LEU A 3 -36.93 -52.26 -59.90
N VAL A 4 -35.71 -52.68 -60.21
CA VAL A 4 -34.52 -52.55 -59.37
C VAL A 4 -34.14 -51.08 -59.23
N LEU A 5 -33.96 -50.65 -57.99
CA LEU A 5 -33.45 -49.34 -57.59
C LEU A 5 -31.99 -49.20 -58.07
N MET A 6 -31.71 -48.36 -59.08
CA MET A 6 -30.34 -47.97 -59.42
C MET A 6 -30.03 -46.60 -58.83
N ALA A 7 -29.17 -46.59 -57.81
CA ALA A 7 -28.55 -45.36 -57.31
C ALA A 7 -27.64 -44.76 -58.40
N PRO A 8 -27.59 -43.42 -58.57
CA PRO A 8 -26.64 -42.80 -59.48
C PRO A 8 -25.23 -42.98 -58.91
N ALA A 9 -24.44 -43.82 -59.57
CA ALA A 9 -23.02 -43.99 -59.29
C ALA A 9 -22.28 -42.71 -59.67
N ALA A 10 -21.53 -42.13 -58.73
CA ALA A 10 -20.58 -41.06 -59.03
C ALA A 10 -19.57 -41.56 -60.07
N GLN A 11 -19.46 -40.86 -61.21
CA GLN A 11 -18.48 -41.16 -62.24
C GLN A 11 -17.26 -40.25 -62.03
N ALA A 12 -16.15 -40.88 -61.64
CA ALA A 12 -14.85 -40.22 -61.52
C ALA A 12 -14.03 -40.47 -62.78
N ASP A 13 -13.59 -39.41 -63.47
CA ASP A 13 -12.63 -39.47 -64.56
C ASP A 13 -11.24 -39.00 -64.07
N LEU A 14 -10.19 -39.30 -64.82
CA LEU A 14 -8.80 -38.96 -64.53
C LEU A 14 -8.60 -37.46 -64.30
N ASN A 15 -9.45 -36.59 -64.84
CA ASN A 15 -9.29 -35.12 -64.75
C ASN A 15 -10.46 -34.39 -64.08
N SER A 16 -11.59 -35.05 -63.80
CA SER A 16 -12.76 -34.40 -63.20
C SER A 16 -13.61 -35.36 -62.36
N VAL A 17 -14.23 -34.87 -61.29
CA VAL A 17 -15.33 -35.55 -60.59
C VAL A 17 -16.61 -34.81 -60.96
N GLN A 18 -17.55 -35.52 -61.57
CA GLN A 18 -18.88 -34.98 -61.84
C GLN A 18 -19.84 -35.41 -60.74
N LEU A 19 -20.30 -34.41 -59.99
CA LEU A 19 -21.45 -34.50 -59.10
C LEU A 19 -22.68 -34.05 -59.88
N LYS A 20 -23.88 -34.38 -59.38
CA LYS A 20 -25.16 -34.26 -60.11
C LYS A 20 -25.35 -32.96 -60.90
N ASP A 21 -24.90 -31.83 -60.36
CA ASP A 21 -25.02 -30.51 -61.00
C ASP A 21 -23.67 -29.77 -61.19
N VAL A 22 -22.52 -30.41 -60.87
CA VAL A 22 -21.21 -29.73 -60.81
C VAL A 22 -20.04 -30.64 -61.18
N THR A 23 -19.17 -30.13 -62.06
CA THR A 23 -17.90 -30.77 -62.43
C THR A 23 -16.74 -30.10 -61.70
N VAL A 24 -16.06 -30.84 -60.81
CA VAL A 24 -14.85 -30.38 -60.11
C VAL A 24 -13.63 -30.88 -60.90
N GLN A 25 -12.74 -30.00 -61.35
CA GLN A 25 -11.53 -30.36 -62.11
C GLN A 25 -10.34 -30.66 -61.18
N ARG A 26 -9.45 -31.57 -61.61
CA ARG A 26 -8.23 -31.93 -60.86
C ARG A 26 -7.21 -30.79 -60.82
N PRO A 27 -6.37 -30.73 -59.76
CA PRO A 27 -6.39 -31.62 -58.61
C PRO A 27 -7.47 -31.25 -57.57
N PHE A 28 -8.43 -32.15 -57.34
CA PHE A 28 -9.46 -31.99 -56.29
C PHE A 28 -8.88 -32.02 -54.87
N SER A 29 -7.62 -32.43 -54.76
CA SER A 29 -6.86 -32.55 -53.51
C SER A 29 -6.29 -31.21 -53.02
N GLU A 30 -6.30 -30.16 -53.85
CA GLU A 30 -5.66 -28.89 -53.49
C GLU A 30 -6.65 -27.80 -53.05
N SER A 31 -7.96 -28.01 -53.21
CA SER A 31 -8.99 -27.04 -52.80
C SER A 31 -10.15 -27.73 -52.10
N VAL A 32 -10.67 -27.10 -51.04
CA VAL A 32 -11.82 -27.63 -50.30
C VAL A 32 -13.08 -27.51 -51.18
N VAL A 33 -13.92 -28.53 -51.19
CA VAL A 33 -15.22 -28.47 -51.88
C VAL A 33 -16.27 -27.95 -50.91
N VAL A 34 -16.97 -26.87 -51.29
CA VAL A 34 -18.02 -26.25 -50.47
C VAL A 34 -19.38 -26.58 -51.06
N ILE A 35 -20.29 -27.09 -50.24
CA ILE A 35 -21.69 -27.34 -50.62
C ILE A 35 -22.54 -26.25 -49.98
N GLY A 36 -23.16 -25.41 -50.80
CA GLY A 36 -24.04 -24.34 -50.35
C GLY A 36 -25.37 -24.87 -49.80
N SER A 37 -26.08 -24.04 -49.03
CA SER A 37 -27.43 -24.34 -48.55
C SER A 37 -28.47 -24.47 -49.67
N ASP A 38 -28.13 -24.00 -50.87
CA ASP A 38 -28.86 -24.16 -52.12
C ASP A 38 -28.55 -25.50 -52.83
N GLY A 39 -27.74 -26.37 -52.24
CA GLY A 39 -27.31 -27.65 -52.79
C GLY A 39 -26.25 -27.54 -53.88
N GLN A 40 -25.80 -26.32 -54.22
CA GLN A 40 -24.76 -26.13 -55.23
C GLN A 40 -23.38 -26.45 -54.69
N VAL A 41 -22.57 -27.14 -55.49
CA VAL A 41 -21.18 -27.46 -55.16
C VAL A 41 -20.26 -26.42 -55.79
N ARG A 42 -19.30 -25.89 -55.03
CA ARG A 42 -18.34 -24.88 -55.51
C ARG A 42 -16.93 -25.22 -55.02
N ALA A 43 -15.92 -24.82 -55.78
CA ALA A 43 -14.55 -24.84 -55.30
C ALA A 43 -14.37 -23.76 -54.23
N GLY A 44 -13.96 -24.18 -53.04
CA GLY A 44 -13.61 -23.33 -51.91
C GLY A 44 -12.13 -22.95 -51.92
N MET A 45 -11.64 -22.53 -50.76
CA MET A 45 -10.26 -22.08 -50.61
C MET A 45 -9.26 -23.22 -50.84
N GLU A 46 -8.11 -22.88 -51.43
CA GLU A 46 -6.99 -23.82 -51.57
C GLU A 46 -6.56 -24.32 -50.19
N VAL A 47 -6.39 -25.63 -50.08
CA VAL A 47 -5.91 -26.34 -48.89
C VAL A 47 -4.54 -25.82 -48.46
N SER A 48 -3.67 -25.43 -49.40
CA SER A 48 -2.36 -24.83 -49.11
C SER A 48 -2.47 -23.47 -48.41
N LYS A 49 -3.39 -22.61 -48.87
CA LYS A 49 -3.68 -21.31 -48.25
C LYS A 49 -4.30 -21.48 -46.87
N LEU A 50 -5.25 -22.40 -46.72
CA LEU A 50 -5.83 -22.74 -45.41
C LEU A 50 -4.77 -23.28 -44.44
N THR A 51 -3.90 -24.19 -44.90
CA THR A 51 -2.81 -24.75 -44.09
C THR A 51 -1.87 -23.65 -43.60
N ARG A 52 -1.52 -22.69 -44.47
CA ARG A 52 -0.71 -21.53 -44.09
C ARG A 52 -1.41 -20.66 -43.05
N GLN A 53 -2.68 -20.31 -43.25
CA GLN A 53 -3.45 -19.51 -42.30
C GLN A 53 -3.58 -20.21 -40.94
N ILE A 54 -3.82 -21.51 -40.92
CA ILE A 54 -3.88 -22.30 -39.69
C ILE A 54 -2.53 -22.27 -38.96
N SER A 55 -1.42 -22.40 -39.69
CA SER A 55 -0.07 -22.31 -39.10
C SER A 55 0.19 -20.93 -38.51
N GLU A 56 -0.07 -19.85 -39.25
CA GLU A 56 0.11 -18.47 -38.79
C GLU A 56 -0.77 -18.17 -37.56
N GLN A 57 -2.01 -18.68 -37.54
CA GLN A 57 -2.90 -18.56 -36.38
C GLN A 57 -2.41 -19.39 -35.18
N ALA A 58 -1.85 -20.57 -35.39
CA ALA A 58 -1.28 -21.40 -34.32
C ALA A 58 -0.07 -20.72 -33.66
N ASP A 59 0.78 -20.07 -34.46
CA ASP A 59 1.92 -19.29 -33.96
C ASP A 59 1.44 -18.07 -33.16
N ALA A 60 0.45 -17.32 -33.68
CA ALA A 60 -0.14 -16.19 -32.98
C ALA A 60 -0.79 -16.60 -31.64
N LEU A 61 -1.50 -17.72 -31.61
CA LEU A 61 -2.08 -18.27 -30.38
C LEU A 61 -1.00 -18.65 -29.36
N THR A 62 0.11 -19.22 -29.81
CA THR A 62 1.24 -19.58 -28.95
C THR A 62 1.87 -18.33 -28.32
N GLU A 63 2.08 -17.28 -29.11
CA GLU A 63 2.63 -16.03 -28.59
C GLU A 63 1.65 -15.31 -27.65
N LEU A 64 0.34 -15.33 -27.93
CA LEU A 64 -0.68 -14.79 -27.03
C LEU A 64 -0.71 -15.53 -25.69
N ARG A 65 -0.58 -16.87 -25.70
CA ARG A 65 -0.48 -17.67 -24.47
C ARG A 65 0.74 -17.26 -23.65
N ARG A 66 1.90 -17.15 -24.30
CA ARG A 66 3.15 -16.72 -23.64
C ARG A 66 3.01 -15.34 -23.01
N LYS A 67 2.43 -14.38 -23.72
CA LYS A 67 2.16 -13.03 -23.19
C LYS A 67 1.18 -13.05 -22.02
N ASN A 68 0.16 -13.89 -22.08
CA ASN A 68 -0.81 -14.02 -20.99
C ASN A 68 -0.18 -14.60 -19.73
N GLU A 69 0.70 -15.60 -19.86
CA GLU A 69 1.50 -16.11 -18.75
C GLU A 69 2.42 -15.04 -18.16
N GLU A 70 3.10 -14.25 -19.00
CA GLU A 70 3.96 -13.16 -18.53
C GLU A 70 3.17 -12.07 -17.78
N LEU A 71 2.01 -11.68 -18.31
CA LEU A 71 1.10 -10.73 -17.65
C LEU A 71 0.59 -11.28 -16.31
N SER A 72 0.26 -12.58 -16.26
CA SER A 72 -0.16 -13.24 -15.02
C SER A 72 0.92 -13.19 -13.94
N ARG A 73 2.18 -13.44 -14.31
CA ARG A 73 3.33 -13.32 -13.38
C ARG A 73 3.52 -11.88 -12.89
N LYS A 74 3.43 -10.89 -13.80
CA LYS A 74 3.54 -9.48 -13.42
C LYS A 74 2.43 -9.04 -12.47
N LEU A 75 1.21 -9.54 -12.67
CA LEU A 75 0.07 -9.24 -11.81
C LEU A 75 0.26 -9.84 -10.41
N GLU A 76 0.79 -11.06 -10.32
CA GLU A 76 1.14 -11.68 -9.04
C GLU A 76 2.24 -10.89 -8.30
N GLU A 77 3.31 -10.49 -9.00
CA GLU A 77 4.37 -9.65 -8.42
C GLU A 77 3.83 -8.30 -7.92
N GLN A 78 2.96 -7.65 -8.69
CA GLN A 78 2.33 -6.39 -8.29
C GLN A 78 1.43 -6.57 -7.07
N THR A 79 0.68 -7.67 -7.00
CA THR A 79 -0.16 -8.02 -5.85
C THR A 79 0.71 -8.18 -4.59
N GLN A 80 1.83 -8.90 -4.69
CA GLN A 80 2.76 -9.05 -3.57
C GLN A 80 3.37 -7.71 -3.13
N LYS A 81 3.76 -6.85 -4.09
CA LYS A 81 4.27 -5.50 -3.79
C LYS A 81 3.24 -4.63 -3.08
N LEU A 82 1.98 -4.66 -3.52
CA LEU A 82 0.88 -3.92 -2.89
C LEU A 82 0.68 -4.39 -1.45
N SER A 83 0.60 -5.69 -1.21
CA SER A 83 0.45 -6.21 0.17
C SER A 83 1.64 -5.83 1.07
N ALA A 84 2.86 -5.78 0.53
CA ALA A 84 4.03 -5.32 1.30
C ALA A 84 3.96 -3.82 1.63
N LEU A 85 3.48 -2.99 0.71
CA LEU A 85 3.29 -1.56 0.93
C LEU A 85 2.18 -1.29 1.96
N GLU A 86 1.06 -2.00 1.88
CA GLU A 86 -0.04 -1.89 2.86
C GLU A 86 0.42 -2.20 4.28
N ARG A 87 1.23 -3.26 4.45
CA ARG A 87 1.83 -3.60 5.76
C ARG A 87 2.73 -2.48 6.26
N LYS A 88 3.65 -1.98 5.42
CA LYS A 88 4.54 -0.86 5.79
C LYS A 88 3.76 0.40 6.17
N GLN A 89 2.68 0.71 5.46
CA GLN A 89 1.84 1.85 5.78
C GLN A 89 1.11 1.65 7.12
N GLY A 90 0.60 0.45 7.39
CA GLY A 90 0.00 0.10 8.68
C GLY A 90 0.97 0.23 9.85
N ASP A 91 2.20 -0.28 9.70
CA ASP A 91 3.24 -0.17 10.71
C ASP A 91 3.70 1.29 10.92
N GLY A 92 3.83 2.05 9.84
CA GLY A 92 4.13 3.49 9.90
C GLY A 92 3.04 4.29 10.62
N GLY A 93 1.77 3.95 10.41
CA GLY A 93 0.64 4.55 11.12
C GLY A 93 0.70 4.28 12.63
N ARG A 94 0.89 3.01 13.02
CA ARG A 94 1.02 2.61 14.43
C ARG A 94 2.20 3.31 15.13
N SER A 95 3.34 3.41 14.44
CA SER A 95 4.52 4.12 14.96
C SER A 95 4.21 5.61 15.20
N SER A 96 3.57 6.26 14.24
CA SER A 96 3.18 7.67 14.33
C SER A 96 2.23 7.95 15.50
N ASP A 97 1.25 7.06 15.71
CA ASP A 97 0.32 7.16 16.85
C ASP A 97 1.04 6.94 18.20
N GLY A 98 2.00 6.02 18.24
CA GLY A 98 2.89 5.83 19.40
C GLY A 98 3.67 7.11 19.74
N GLN A 99 4.30 7.73 18.74
CA GLN A 99 5.05 8.97 18.92
C GLN A 99 4.17 10.14 19.38
N ARG A 100 2.93 10.25 18.87
CA ARG A 100 1.96 11.25 19.35
C ARG A 100 1.62 11.07 20.83
N ASN A 101 1.35 9.84 21.24
CA ASN A 101 1.05 9.53 22.64
C ASN A 101 2.22 9.87 23.57
N ASP A 102 3.46 9.64 23.14
CA ASP A 102 4.64 9.97 23.93
C ASP A 102 4.88 11.48 24.00
N LEU A 103 4.63 12.22 22.92
CA LEU A 103 4.65 13.69 22.93
C LEU A 103 3.61 14.27 23.90
N ASP A 104 2.39 13.74 23.91
CA ASP A 104 1.34 14.18 24.84
C ASP A 104 1.74 13.96 26.30
N LYS A 105 2.35 12.80 26.62
CA LYS A 105 2.87 12.51 27.95
C LYS A 105 3.99 13.47 28.34
N LEU A 106 4.94 13.71 27.44
CA LEU A 106 6.04 14.64 27.67
C LEU A 106 5.53 16.07 27.90
N SER A 107 4.54 16.52 27.12
CA SER A 107 3.92 17.84 27.31
C SER A 107 3.29 17.97 28.70
N ARG A 108 2.50 16.98 29.14
CA ARG A 108 1.90 16.98 30.48
C ARG A 108 2.95 16.99 31.59
N ASN A 109 4.04 16.23 31.41
CA ASN A 109 5.14 16.22 32.37
C ASN A 109 5.84 17.58 32.45
N ALA A 110 6.08 18.23 31.31
CA ALA A 110 6.67 19.57 31.26
C ALA A 110 5.79 20.61 31.97
N ASP A 111 4.47 20.57 31.75
CA ASP A 111 3.51 21.44 32.45
C ASP A 111 3.52 21.21 33.96
N SER A 112 3.58 19.94 34.39
CA SER A 112 3.68 19.60 35.81
C SER A 112 4.97 20.15 36.44
N GLN A 113 6.12 19.95 35.78
CA GLN A 113 7.40 20.46 36.26
C GLN A 113 7.43 21.99 36.33
N LYS A 114 6.83 22.67 35.33
CA LYS A 114 6.70 24.13 35.34
C LYS A 114 5.90 24.60 36.56
N ASN A 115 4.78 23.95 36.86
CA ASN A 115 3.97 24.28 38.03
C ASN A 115 4.73 24.05 39.35
N GLU A 116 5.54 23.00 39.45
CA GLU A 116 6.40 22.76 40.61
C GLU A 116 7.49 23.83 40.77
N LEU A 117 8.13 24.24 39.66
CA LEU A 117 9.11 25.32 39.68
C LEU A 117 8.48 26.65 40.13
N GLU A 118 7.27 26.97 39.68
CA GLU A 118 6.56 28.16 40.14
C GLU A 118 6.26 28.11 41.64
N LYS A 119 5.85 26.96 42.17
CA LYS A 119 5.65 26.77 43.62
C LYS A 119 6.95 26.96 44.40
N LEU A 120 8.04 26.34 43.94
CA LEU A 120 9.36 26.48 44.56
C LEU A 120 9.84 27.94 44.55
N SER A 121 9.66 28.65 43.44
CA SER A 121 10.01 30.07 43.32
C SER A 121 9.27 30.94 44.34
N ARG A 122 7.97 30.68 44.54
CA ARG A 122 7.17 31.36 45.58
C ARG A 122 7.68 31.03 46.98
N SER A 123 7.97 29.76 47.27
CA SER A 123 8.53 29.35 48.57
C SER A 123 9.87 30.02 48.86
N VAL A 124 10.77 30.10 47.89
CA VAL A 124 12.06 30.80 48.03
C VAL A 124 11.84 32.29 48.33
N SER A 125 10.91 32.94 47.63
CA SER A 125 10.59 34.35 47.86
C SER A 125 10.05 34.60 49.28
N GLN A 126 9.22 33.69 49.80
CA GLN A 126 8.73 33.75 51.18
C GLN A 126 9.84 33.53 52.20
N LEU A 127 10.75 32.57 51.96
CA LEU A 127 11.89 32.33 52.83
C LEU A 127 12.82 33.55 52.91
N ASN A 128 13.09 34.19 51.79
CA ASN A 128 13.89 35.43 51.76
C ASN A 128 13.23 36.54 52.58
N SER A 129 11.91 36.74 52.41
CA SER A 129 11.16 37.73 53.19
C SER A 129 11.22 37.46 54.70
N ASN A 130 11.13 36.18 55.09
CA ASN A 130 11.25 35.75 56.49
C ASN A 130 12.66 35.98 57.03
N ALA A 131 13.70 35.69 56.23
CA ALA A 131 15.09 35.93 56.59
C ALA A 131 15.35 37.43 56.84
N ASP A 132 14.89 38.31 55.95
CA ASP A 132 14.98 39.76 56.11
C ASP A 132 14.29 40.23 57.39
N SER A 133 13.08 39.73 57.66
CA SER A 133 12.34 40.07 58.88
C SER A 133 13.07 39.63 60.15
N SER A 134 13.75 38.48 60.10
CA SER A 134 14.52 37.93 61.22
C SER A 134 15.81 38.71 61.44
N SER A 135 16.49 39.11 60.36
CA SER A 135 17.68 39.98 60.44
C SER A 135 17.34 41.29 61.15
N ARG A 136 16.24 41.95 60.79
CA ARG A 136 15.80 43.19 61.45
C ARG A 136 15.52 43.00 62.93
N LYS A 137 14.93 41.87 63.32
CA LYS A 137 14.69 41.54 64.74
C LYS A 137 16.00 41.32 65.50
N ILE A 138 16.98 40.68 64.87
CA ILE A 138 18.32 40.50 65.47
C ILE A 138 18.97 41.87 65.71
N ASP A 139 18.92 42.77 64.71
CA ASP A 139 19.48 44.12 64.84
C ASP A 139 18.81 44.91 65.98
N ASP A 140 17.49 44.83 66.11
CA ASP A 140 16.74 45.47 67.21
C ASP A 140 17.14 44.90 68.57
N LEU A 141 17.22 43.57 68.69
CA LEU A 141 17.65 42.92 69.93
C LEU A 141 19.09 43.28 70.30
N GLN A 142 20.00 43.37 69.34
CA GLN A 142 21.37 43.81 69.58
C GLN A 142 21.43 45.22 70.18
N ARG A 143 20.67 46.17 69.61
CA ARG A 143 20.57 47.53 70.16
C ARG A 143 20.06 47.53 71.60
N ARG A 144 18.99 46.77 71.87
CA ARG A 144 18.43 46.64 73.23
C ARG A 144 19.43 46.04 74.22
N VAL A 145 20.22 45.04 73.79
CA VAL A 145 21.29 44.45 74.61
C VAL A 145 22.36 45.49 74.92
N ASP A 146 22.78 46.30 73.95
CA ASP A 146 23.78 47.35 74.15
C ASP A 146 23.27 48.46 75.08
N ASP A 147 22.00 48.85 74.97
CA ASP A 147 21.37 49.80 75.89
C ASP A 147 21.35 49.26 77.32
N VAL A 148 20.95 47.99 77.50
CA VAL A 148 20.98 47.34 78.83
C VAL A 148 22.40 47.28 79.40
N LYS A 149 23.41 46.92 78.58
CA LYS A 149 24.82 46.93 79.02
C LYS A 149 25.23 48.31 79.52
N ARG A 150 24.90 49.38 78.79
CA ARG A 150 25.19 50.75 79.21
C ARG A 150 24.50 51.10 80.52
N SER A 151 23.22 50.76 80.68
CA SER A 151 22.51 50.97 81.95
C SER A 151 23.13 50.22 83.12
N VAL A 152 23.58 48.97 82.91
CA VAL A 152 24.27 48.19 83.94
C VAL A 152 25.61 48.83 84.33
N GLU A 153 26.39 49.29 83.34
CA GLU A 153 27.65 50.00 83.57
C GLU A 153 27.43 51.28 84.40
N ASP A 154 26.40 52.07 84.06
CA ASP A 154 26.03 53.30 84.77
C ASP A 154 25.64 53.01 86.23
N VAL A 155 24.75 52.03 86.46
CA VAL A 155 24.38 51.60 87.82
C VAL A 155 25.60 51.12 88.60
N ARG A 156 26.49 50.33 87.96
CA ARG A 156 27.71 49.84 88.61
C ARG A 156 28.65 50.96 89.00
N SER A 157 28.71 52.04 88.23
CA SER A 157 29.52 53.23 88.55
C SER A 157 28.96 54.01 89.74
N ARG A 158 27.63 54.01 89.92
CA ARG A 158 26.93 54.70 91.02
C ARG A 158 26.98 53.99 92.37
N VAL A 159 27.21 52.68 92.37
CA VAL A 159 27.22 51.85 93.58
C VAL A 159 28.64 51.63 94.13
N LYS A 160 29.68 52.06 93.40
CA LYS A 160 31.07 52.10 93.86
C LYS A 160 31.38 53.46 94.51
#